data_AF-A0A1L7LJ88-F1
#
_entry.id   AF-A0A1L7LJ88-F1
#
_cell.length_a   1.000
_cell.length_b   1.000
_cell.length_c   1.000
_cell.angle_alpha   90.00
_cell.angle_beta   90.00
_cell.angle_gamma   90.00
#
_symmetry.space_group_name_H-M   'P 1'
#
loop_
_entity.id
_entity.type
_entity.pdbx_description
1 polymer ?
#
loop_
_entity_poly.entity_id
_entity_poly.type
_entity_poly.pdbx_seq_one_letter_code
_entity_poly.pdbx_strand_id
1 'polypeptide(L)' 'MVDVWTPVLEDIQSGHLSEEKIKSYVEKTKDIKATKGRASYLGERSIGHIDPGSYSSGLLFESLLEAGAL' A
#
# COMPACT_ATOMS: atom_id res chain seq x y z
N MET A 1 2.16 4.75 2.92
CA MET A 1 2.57 4.64 1.50
C MET A 1 3.78 3.74 1.32
N VAL A 2 4.86 3.89 2.12
CA VAL A 2 6.08 3.06 2.01
C VAL A 2 5.77 1.57 2.17
N ASP A 3 4.76 1.24 2.97
CA ASP A 3 4.26 -0.11 3.21
C ASP A 3 3.66 -0.78 1.96
N VAL A 4 3.32 0.00 0.93
CA VAL A 4 2.90 -0.50 -0.39
C VAL A 4 4.08 -0.46 -1.37
N TRP A 5 4.82 0.64 -1.40
CA TRP A 5 5.93 0.81 -2.36
C TRP A 5 7.02 -0.24 -2.20
N THR A 6 7.43 -0.54 -0.97
CA THR A 6 8.51 -1.49 -0.69
C THR A 6 8.21 -2.88 -1.25
N PRO A 7 7.11 -3.55 -0.87
CA PRO A 7 6.81 -4.89 -1.39
C PRO A 7 6.44 -4.89 -2.88
N VAL A 8 5.82 -3.82 -3.40
CA VAL A 8 5.55 -3.71 -4.84
C VAL A 8 6.84 -3.69 -5.65
N LEU A 9 7.86 -2.95 -5.21
CA LEU A 9 9.17 -2.92 -5.89
C LEU A 9 9.86 -4.29 -5.85
N GLU A 10 9.77 -5.01 -4.73
CA GLU A 10 10.29 -6.38 -4.61
C GLU A 10 9.56 -7.35 -5.57
N ASP A 11 8.24 -7.21 -5.68
CA ASP A 11 7.42 -8.00 -6.60
C ASP A 11 7.74 -7.69 -8.07
N ILE A 12 7.98 -6.42 -8.41
CA ILE A 12 8.41 -6.02 -9.77
C ILE A 12 9.77 -6.67 -10.08
N GLN A 13 10.73 -6.58 -9.17
CA GLN A 13 12.05 -7.17 -9.36
C GLN A 13 12.02 -8.69 -9.51
N SER A 14 11.07 -9.35 -8.85
CA SER A 14 10.88 -10.80 -8.95
C SER A 14 9.94 -11.24 -10.08
N GLY A 15 9.29 -10.30 -10.79
CA GLY A 15 8.36 -10.59 -11.87
C GLY A 15 7.03 -11.20 -11.41
N HIS A 16 6.64 -10.99 -10.15
CA HIS A 16 5.44 -11.58 -9.55
C HIS A 16 4.42 -10.54 -9.09
N LEU A 17 4.53 -9.29 -9.56
CA LEU A 17 3.53 -8.28 -9.24
C LEU A 17 2.18 -8.65 -9.85
N SER A 18 1.11 -8.57 -9.07
CA SER A 18 -0.27 -8.70 -9.54
C SER A 18 -1.17 -7.69 -8.86
N GLU A 19 -2.31 -7.39 -9.49
CA GLU A 19 -3.35 -6.52 -8.91
C GLU A 19 -3.79 -7.00 -7.51
N GLU A 20 -3.91 -8.31 -7.31
CA GLU A 20 -4.29 -8.92 -6.04
C GLU A 20 -3.25 -8.65 -4.95
N LYS A 21 -1.95 -8.73 -5.29
CA LYS A 21 -0.89 -8.40 -4.35
C LYS A 21 -0.89 -6.92 -3.97
N ILE A 22 -1.05 -6.03 -4.95
CA ILE A 22 -1.17 -4.58 -4.70
C ILE A 22 -2.31 -4.30 -3.69
N LYS A 23 -3.50 -4.84 -3.96
CA LYS A 23 -4.66 -4.72 -3.04
C LYS A 23 -4.37 -5.30 -1.67
N SER A 24 -3.68 -6.42 -1.60
CA SER A 24 -3.31 -7.05 -0.32
C SER A 24 -2.36 -6.17 0.51
N TYR A 25 -1.42 -5.46 -0.12
CA TYR A 25 -0.50 -4.56 0.59
C TYR A 25 -1.23 -3.34 1.13
N VAL A 26 -2.19 -2.80 0.36
CA VAL A 26 -3.06 -1.71 0.81
C VAL A 26 -3.89 -2.15 2.01
N GLU A 27 -4.57 -3.30 1.94
CA GLU A 27 -5.44 -3.77 3.02
C GLU A 27 -4.67 -4.03 4.32
N LYS A 28 -3.45 -4.57 4.23
CA LYS A 28 -2.59 -4.79 5.41
C LYS A 28 -2.28 -3.52 6.20
N THR A 29 -2.35 -2.34 5.58
CA THR A 29 -2.11 -1.07 6.31
C THR A 29 -3.15 -0.81 7.38
N LYS A 30 -4.33 -1.42 7.27
CA LYS A 30 -5.41 -1.38 8.26
C LYS A 30 -4.98 -1.90 9.62
N ASP A 31 -4.09 -2.90 9.66
CA ASP A 31 -3.68 -3.55 10.90
C ASP A 31 -2.49 -2.85 11.58
N ILE A 32 -1.99 -1.76 10.98
CA ILE A 32 -0.79 -1.05 11.44
C ILE A 32 -1.18 0.15 12.30
N LYS A 33 -0.57 0.25 13.49
CA LYS A 33 -0.60 1.49 14.28
C LYS A 33 0.26 2.55 13.59
N ALA A 34 -0.36 3.67 13.20
CA ALA A 34 0.36 4.75 12.55
C ALA A 34 1.41 5.39 13.49
N THR A 35 2.66 5.44 13.03
CA THR A 35 3.79 6.09 13.75
C THR A 35 4.30 7.34 13.06
N LYS A 36 3.82 7.62 11.84
CA LYS A 36 4.20 8.76 10.99
C LYS A 36 2.97 9.50 10.48
N GLY A 37 3.15 10.75 10.07
CA GLY A 37 2.10 11.58 9.48
C GLY A 37 0.99 12.00 10.47
N ARG A 38 -0.12 12.54 9.96
CA ARG A 38 -1.24 13.02 10.80
C ARG A 38 -2.00 11.89 11.50
N ALA A 39 -2.02 10.69 10.92
CA ALA A 39 -2.67 9.54 11.52
C ALA A 39 -2.02 9.10 12.84
N SER A 40 -0.72 9.37 13.04
CA SER A 40 -0.04 9.01 14.28
C SER A 40 -0.57 9.75 15.51
N TYR A 41 -1.24 10.89 15.33
CA TYR A 41 -1.86 11.64 16.42
C TYR A 41 -3.01 10.88 17.09
N LEU A 42 -3.55 9.86 16.42
CA LEU A 42 -4.65 9.04 16.91
C LEU A 42 -4.18 7.83 17.75
N GLY A 43 -2.87 7.52 17.74
CA GLY A 43 -2.33 6.37 18.47
C GLY A 43 -3.01 5.05 18.06
N GLU A 44 -3.45 4.26 19.05
CA GLU A 44 -4.16 2.98 18.82
C GLU A 44 -5.43 3.13 17.97
N ARG A 45 -6.07 4.31 17.99
CA ARG A 45 -7.28 4.57 17.19
C ARG A 45 -7.02 4.66 15.69
N SER A 46 -5.77 4.61 15.25
CA SER A 46 -5.43 4.48 13.83
C SER A 46 -5.59 3.06 13.29
N ILE A 47 -5.52 2.05 14.17
CA ILE A 47 -5.70 0.64 13.78
C ILE A 47 -7.16 0.43 13.36
N GLY A 48 -7.35 -0.40 12.33
CA GLY A 48 -8.66 -0.65 11.73
C GLY A 48 -8.96 0.25 10.52
N HIS A 49 -8.05 1.15 10.15
CA HIS A 49 -8.22 2.09 9.04
C HIS A 49 -7.09 1.96 7.99
N ILE A 50 -7.48 1.79 6.73
CA ILE A 50 -6.53 1.79 5.60
C ILE A 50 -5.83 3.15 5.53
N ASP A 51 -4.51 3.14 5.36
CA ASP A 51 -3.73 4.37 5.14
C ASP A 51 -4.09 4.97 3.78
N PRO A 52 -4.63 6.21 3.72
CA PRO A 52 -5.06 6.81 2.46
C PRO A 52 -3.90 7.03 1.48
N GLY A 53 -2.68 7.26 1.97
CA GLY A 53 -1.50 7.39 1.10
C GLY A 53 -1.08 6.05 0.47
N SER A 54 -1.36 4.95 1.17
CA SER A 54 -1.16 3.58 0.65
C SER A 54 -2.25 3.22 -0.34
N TYR A 55 -3.51 3.57 -0.06
CA TYR A 55 -4.62 3.36 -0.99
C TYR A 55 -4.40 4.08 -2.33
N SER A 56 -4.03 5.36 -2.30
CA SER A 56 -3.74 6.11 -3.54
C SER A 56 -2.53 5.57 -4.30
N SER A 57 -1.51 5.08 -3.59
CA SER A 57 -0.37 4.39 -4.21
C SER A 57 -0.77 3.06 -4.84
N GLY A 58 -1.69 2.32 -4.20
CA GLY A 58 -2.26 1.10 -4.77
C GLY A 58 -2.95 1.36 -6.10
N LEU A 59 -3.85 2.35 -6.14
CA LEU A 59 -4.51 2.77 -7.38
C LEU A 59 -3.51 3.14 -8.49
N LEU A 60 -2.43 3.85 -8.14
CA LEU A 60 -1.37 4.20 -9.10
C LEU A 60 -0.72 2.95 -9.70
N PHE A 61 -0.34 1.98 -8.88
CA PHE A 61 0.29 0.75 -9.37
C PHE A 61 -0.68 -0.16 -10.13
N GLU A 62 -1.95 -0.23 -9.71
CA GLU A 62 -3.00 -0.93 -10.46
C GLU A 62 -3.14 -0.33 -11.87
N SER A 63 -3.21 1.00 -12.00
CA SER A 63 -3.27 1.66 -13.31
C SER A 63 -2.01 1.48 -14.16
N LEU A 64 -0.82 1.47 -13.54
CA LEU A 64 0.43 1.21 -14.27
C LEU A 64 0.49 -0.22 -14.81
N LEU A 65 0.02 -1.19 -14.03
CA LEU A 65 -0.08 -2.58 -14.43
C LEU A 65 -1.08 -2.77 -15.58
N GLU A 66 -2.26 -2.15 -15.47
CA GLU A 66 -3.29 -2.14 -16.51
C GLU A 66 -2.78 -1.51 -17.82
N ALA A 67 -1.98 -0.44 -17.72
CA ALA A 67 -1.38 0.23 -18.87
C ALA A 67 -0.20 -0.54 -19.51
N GLY A 68 0.27 -1.64 -18.90
CA GLY A 68 1.44 -2.39 -19.35
C GLY A 68 2.77 -1.62 -19.17
N ALA A 69 2.84 -0.72 -18.18
CA ALA A 69 4.01 0.10 -17.90
C ALA A 69 4.95 -0.50 -16.83
N LEU A 70 4.68 -1.74 -16.39
CA LEU A 70 5.43 -2.50 -15.38
C LEU A 70 5.82 -3.88 -15.90
#